data_AF-A0A160VD63-F1
#
_entry.id   AF-A0A160VD63-F1
#
_cell.length_a   1.000
_cell.length_b   1.000
_cell.length_c   1.000
_cell.angle_alpha   90.00
_cell.angle_beta   90.00
_cell.angle_gamma   90.00
#
_symmetry.space_group_name_H-M   'P 1'
#
loop_
_entity.id
_entity.type
_entity.pdbx_description
1 polymer ?
#
loop_
_entity_poly.entity_id
_entity_poly.type
_entity_poly.pdbx_seq_one_letter_code
_entity_poly.pdbx_strand_id
1 'polypeptide(L)' 'MSAGYQTLTWNTRNQFGSPVAVGIYFDQIQTRDFVKTKKMVLLK' A
#
# COMPACT_ATOMS: atom_id res chain seq x y z
N MET A 1 -13.20 16.61 -14.23
CA MET A 1 -13.09 15.39 -13.41
C MET A 1 -13.16 15.81 -11.96
N SER A 2 -14.14 15.34 -11.20
CA SER A 2 -14.22 15.59 -9.75
C SER A 2 -13.32 14.61 -8.99
N ALA A 3 -12.83 15.04 -7.83
CA ALA A 3 -12.18 14.15 -6.90
C ALA A 3 -13.17 13.08 -6.39
N GLY A 4 -12.65 11.92 -6.02
CA GLY A 4 -13.43 10.79 -5.52
C GLY A 4 -12.63 9.91 -4.57
N TYR A 5 -13.24 8.83 -4.10
CA TYR A 5 -12.63 7.88 -3.16
C TYR A 5 -12.25 6.58 -3.86
N GLN A 6 -11.07 6.04 -3.53
CA GLN A 6 -10.59 4.75 -4.00
C GLN A 6 -10.15 3.91 -2.81
N THR A 7 -10.53 2.63 -2.83
CA THR A 7 -10.04 1.62 -1.88
C THR A 7 -9.20 0.60 -2.64
N LEU A 8 -8.08 0.19 -2.05
CA LEU A 8 -7.22 -0.87 -2.56
C LEU A 8 -6.84 -1.79 -1.40
N THR A 9 -6.89 -3.09 -1.65
CA THR A 9 -6.44 -4.13 -0.72
C THR A 9 -5.19 -4.78 -1.30
N TRP A 10 -4.07 -4.70 -0.57
CA TRP A 10 -2.85 -5.37 -0.99
C TRP A 10 -2.96 -6.89 -0.82
N ASN A 11 -2.48 -7.63 -1.82
CA ASN A 11 -2.58 -9.09 -1.91
C ASN A 11 -1.41 -9.85 -1.24
N THR A 12 -0.61 -9.16 -0.41
CA THR A 12 0.54 -9.71 0.33
C THR A 12 1.63 -10.36 -0.54
N ARG A 13 1.73 -9.97 -1.82
CA ARG A 13 2.77 -10.43 -2.75
C ARG A 13 3.70 -9.30 -3.15
N ASN A 14 4.96 -9.65 -3.45
CA ASN A 14 5.94 -8.75 -4.05
C ASN A 14 5.72 -8.62 -5.56
N GLN A 15 6.55 -7.80 -6.22
CA GLN A 15 6.50 -7.55 -7.67
C GLN A 15 6.74 -8.80 -8.55
N PHE A 16 7.30 -9.87 -7.98
CA PHE A 16 7.52 -11.15 -8.65
C PHE A 16 6.37 -12.14 -8.41
N GLY A 17 5.28 -11.70 -7.76
CA GLY A 17 4.15 -12.55 -7.41
C GLY A 17 4.40 -13.50 -6.22
N SER A 18 5.54 -13.39 -5.54
CA SER A 18 5.87 -14.25 -4.39
C SER A 18 5.29 -13.68 -3.09
N PRO A 19 4.78 -14.52 -2.16
CA PRO A 19 4.33 -14.05 -0.85
C PRO A 19 5.45 -13.35 -0.09
N VAL A 20 5.09 -12.31 0.66
CA VAL A 20 6.01 -11.61 1.56
C VAL A 20 5.94 -12.17 2.99
N ALA A 21 6.96 -11.89 3.80
CA ALA A 21 6.99 -12.32 5.20
C ALA A 21 6.04 -11.48 6.08
N VAL A 22 5.68 -12.01 7.26
CA VAL A 22 5.01 -11.21 8.30
C VAL A 22 5.87 -10.04 8.72
N GLY A 23 5.27 -8.88 8.99
CA GLY A 23 6.04 -7.69 9.32
C GLY A 23 5.28 -6.38 9.13
N ILE A 24 6.03 -5.28 9.29
CA ILE A 24 5.54 -3.92 9.08
C ILE A 24 5.90 -3.48 7.68
N TYR A 25 4.91 -2.96 6.97
CA TYR A 25 5.04 -2.43 5.61
C TYR A 25 4.57 -0.98 5.57
N PHE A 26 5.11 -0.20 4.64
CA PHE A 26 4.69 1.18 4.42
C PHE A 26 4.20 1.32 2.99
N ASP A 27 2.97 1.81 2.83
CA ASP A 27 2.43 2.25 1.55
C ASP A 27 2.55 3.76 1.45
N GLN A 28 2.86 4.28 0.27
CA GLN A 28 2.99 5.71 0.02
C GLN A 28 2.18 6.11 -1.21
N ILE A 29 1.24 7.03 -1.01
CA ILE A 29 0.54 7.71 -2.10
C ILE A 29 1.28 9.03 -2.34
N GLN A 30 1.89 9.15 -3.52
CA GLN A 30 2.64 10.32 -3.94
C GLN A 30 2.05 10.93 -5.21
N THR A 31 1.86 12.25 -5.20
CA THR A 31 1.60 13.09 -6.38
C THR A 31 2.65 14.19 -6.44
N ARG A 32 2.49 15.18 -7.34
CA ARG A 32 3.43 16.30 -7.45
C ARG A 32 3.59 17.07 -6.13
N ASP A 33 2.47 17.38 -5.46
CA ASP A 33 2.43 18.28 -4.30
C ASP A 33 1.93 17.59 -3.02
N PHE A 34 1.77 16.26 -3.03
CA PHE A 34 1.22 15.49 -1.92
C PHE A 34 1.96 14.19 -1.70
N VAL A 35 2.29 13.90 -0.45
CA VAL A 35 2.84 12.61 -0.02
C VAL A 35 2.09 12.17 1.23
N LYS A 36 1.56 10.95 1.23
CA LYS A 36 0.96 10.32 2.40
C LYS A 36 1.47 8.90 2.58
N THR A 37 2.07 8.65 3.73
CA THR A 37 2.53 7.30 4.12
C THR A 37 1.50 6.64 5.04
N LYS A 38 1.23 5.36 4.83
CA LYS A 38 0.40 4.51 5.68
C LYS A 38 1.21 3.32 6.16
N LYS A 39 1.15 3.04 7.47
CA LYS A 39 1.71 1.82 8.06
C LYS A 39 0.70 0.68 7.91
N MET A 40 1.13 -0.43 7.35
CA MET A 40 0.40 -1.70 7.25
C MET A 40 1.12 -2.76 8.08
N VAL A 41 0.37 -3.64 8.73
CA VAL A 41 0.94 -4.74 9.53
C VAL A 41 0.39 -6.05 8.99
N LEU A 42 1.28 -6.93 8.56
CA LEU A 42 0.95 -8.28 8.14
C LEU A 42 1.20 -9.22 9.33
N LEU A 43 0.11 -9.76 9.87
CA LEU A 43 0.12 -10.70 10.99
C LEU A 43 0.02 -12.15 10.48
N LYS A 44 0.37 -13.11 11.34
CA LYS A 44 0.20 -14.55 11.11
C LYS A 44 -1.20 -14.99 11.51
#